data_AF-A0A168VR61-F1
#
_entry.id   AF-A0A168VR61-F1
#
_cell.length_a   1.000
_cell.length_b   1.000
_cell.length_c   1.000
_cell.angle_alpha   90.00
_cell.angle_beta   90.00
_cell.angle_gamma   90.00
#
_symmetry.space_group_name_H-M   'P 1'
#
loop_
_entity.id
_entity.type
_entity.pdbx_description
1 polymer ?
#
loop_
_entity_poly.entity_id
_entity_poly.type
_entity_poly.pdbx_seq_one_letter_code
_entity_poly.pdbx_strand_id
1 'polypeptide(L)'
;MFKKIMAYTVEFKTIMSLFFSGGIIIYVVFGYMLGTREISFEMIVQIFFISILVTGLHYLFWTEDTKVKLTNSWKLILQYFILGFVLIGMSQVFNWFEWGSKTSYMMLILFHILYLGGILGFTIYFKVLGFQFNQKMQHYREQNQLR
;
A
#
# COMPACT_ATOMS: atom_id res chain seq x y z
N MET A 1 23.93 15.92 -4.06
CA MET A 1 23.69 14.48 -4.27
C MET A 1 23.25 13.77 -2.99
N PHE A 2 24.07 13.79 -1.92
CA PHE A 2 23.75 13.14 -0.63
C PHE A 2 22.38 13.55 -0.03
N LYS A 3 22.06 14.85 0.00
CA LYS A 3 20.76 15.35 0.51
C LYS A 3 19.55 14.76 -0.24
N LYS A 4 19.64 14.57 -1.56
CA LYS A 4 18.55 14.02 -2.39
C LYS A 4 18.37 12.51 -2.14
N ILE A 5 19.47 11.77 -2.02
CA ILE A 5 19.46 10.34 -1.67
C ILE A 5 18.89 10.14 -0.27
N MET A 6 19.28 10.99 0.68
CA MET A 6 18.78 10.91 2.05
C MET A 6 17.29 11.23 2.14
N ALA A 7 16.82 12.25 1.42
CA ALA A 7 15.38 12.56 1.33
C ALA A 7 14.58 11.38 0.77
N TYR A 8 15.04 10.78 -0.33
CA TYR A 8 14.41 9.60 -0.94
C TYR A 8 14.39 8.40 0.02
N THR A 9 15.49 8.18 0.75
CA THR A 9 15.59 7.07 1.71
C THR A 9 14.59 7.24 2.86
N VAL A 10 14.41 8.46 3.37
CA VAL A 10 13.46 8.76 4.44
C VAL A 10 12.03 8.56 3.95
N GLU A 11 11.70 9.08 2.77
CA GLU A 11 10.38 8.92 2.15
C GLU A 11 10.07 7.43 1.91
N PHE A 12 11.03 6.68 1.35
CA PHE A 12 10.88 5.24 1.12
C PHE A 12 10.59 4.49 2.42
N LYS A 13 11.38 4.73 3.47
CA LYS A 13 11.20 4.12 4.79
C LYS A 13 9.85 4.48 5.38
N THR A 14 9.38 5.72 5.19
CA THR A 14 8.09 6.18 5.68
C THR A 14 6.95 5.41 5.03
N ILE A 15 6.93 5.36 3.69
CA ILE A 15 5.90 4.64 2.94
C ILE A 15 5.94 3.13 3.24
N MET A 16 7.13 2.55 3.28
CA MET A 16 7.32 1.14 3.63
C MET A 16 6.85 0.82 5.05
N SER A 17 7.15 1.68 6.02
CA SER A 17 6.66 1.52 7.40
C SER A 17 5.14 1.62 7.51
N LEU A 18 4.51 2.43 6.65
CA LEU A 18 3.06 2.57 6.59
C LEU A 18 2.41 1.28 6.06
N PHE A 19 2.94 0.72 4.97
CA PHE A 19 2.46 -0.58 4.46
C PHE A 19 2.72 -1.72 5.44
N PHE A 20 3.89 -1.74 6.09
CA PHE A 20 4.21 -2.74 7.10
C PHE A 20 3.26 -2.67 8.29
N SER A 21 3.08 -1.48 8.87
CA SER A 21 2.18 -1.28 10.00
C SER A 21 0.74 -1.61 9.64
N GLY A 22 0.27 -1.17 8.46
CA GLY A 22 -1.05 -1.52 7.95
C GLY A 22 -1.24 -3.03 7.78
N GLY A 23 -0.25 -3.72 7.20
CA GLY A 23 -0.26 -5.17 7.04
C GLY A 23 -0.31 -5.91 8.37
N ILE A 24 0.49 -5.49 9.35
CA ILE A 24 0.46 -6.05 10.72
C ILE A 24 -0.89 -5.82 11.38
N ILE A 25 -1.46 -4.60 11.30
CA ILE A 25 -2.76 -4.29 11.90
C ILE A 25 -3.86 -5.16 11.29
N ILE A 26 -3.90 -5.28 9.96
CA ILE A 26 -4.84 -6.15 9.26
C ILE A 26 -4.69 -7.58 9.77
N TYR A 27 -3.46 -8.10 9.82
CA TYR A 27 -3.20 -9.45 10.31
C TYR A 27 -3.66 -9.65 11.76
N VAL A 28 -3.34 -8.73 12.66
CA VAL A 28 -3.74 -8.79 14.08
C VAL A 28 -5.25 -8.79 14.21
N VAL A 29 -5.96 -7.89 13.52
CA VAL A 29 -7.42 -7.76 13.62
C VAL A 29 -8.11 -9.03 13.11
N PHE A 30 -7.75 -9.51 11.92
CA PHE A 30 -8.36 -10.72 11.36
C PHE A 30 -7.91 -11.98 12.12
N GLY A 31 -6.65 -12.05 12.53
CA GLY A 31 -6.14 -13.12 13.38
C GLY A 31 -6.91 -13.22 14.68
N TYR A 32 -7.12 -12.10 15.37
CA TYR A 32 -7.90 -12.03 16.60
C TYR A 32 -9.35 -12.51 16.39
N MET A 33 -10.01 -12.05 15.32
CA MET A 33 -11.37 -12.48 14.96
C MET A 33 -11.48 -13.99 14.68
N LEU A 34 -10.40 -14.60 14.18
CA LEU A 34 -10.30 -16.02 13.87
C LEU A 34 -9.74 -16.86 15.04
N GLY A 35 -9.48 -16.24 16.21
CA GLY A 35 -8.98 -16.92 17.40
C GLY A 35 -7.45 -17.04 17.50
N THR A 36 -6.70 -16.52 16.52
CA THR A 36 -5.24 -16.47 16.56
C THR A 36 -4.76 -15.43 17.56
N ARG A 37 -3.91 -15.84 18.51
CA ARG A 37 -3.38 -14.96 19.58
C ARG A 37 -1.91 -14.60 19.41
N GLU A 38 -1.20 -15.30 18.53
CA GLU A 38 0.24 -15.16 18.33
C GLU A 38 0.54 -14.95 16.85
N ILE A 39 1.58 -14.16 16.57
CA ILE A 39 2.10 -13.98 15.22
C ILE A 39 3.47 -14.66 15.18
N SER A 40 3.67 -15.58 14.25
CA SER A 40 4.99 -16.17 14.05
C SER A 40 5.97 -15.12 13.53
N PHE A 41 7.24 -15.24 13.94
CA PHE A 41 8.30 -14.37 13.44
C PHE A 41 8.41 -14.43 11.90
N GLU A 42 8.21 -15.62 11.31
CA GLU A 42 8.19 -15.82 9.86
C GLU A 42 7.13 -14.96 9.17
N MET A 43 5.91 -14.91 9.72
CA MET A 43 4.84 -14.07 9.17
C MET A 43 5.20 -12.58 9.22
N ILE A 44 5.84 -12.13 10.30
CA ILE A 44 6.33 -10.74 10.42
C ILE A 44 7.35 -10.44 9.31
N VAL A 45 8.30 -11.35 9.09
CA VAL A 45 9.32 -11.22 8.03
C VAL A 45 8.68 -11.23 6.64
N GLN A 46 7.67 -12.08 6.40
CA GLN A 46 6.93 -12.10 5.14
C GLN A 46 6.21 -10.76 4.89
N ILE A 47 5.50 -10.22 5.89
CA ILE A 47 4.83 -8.91 5.79
C ILE A 47 5.86 -7.80 5.54
N PHE A 48 7.04 -7.86 6.16
CA PHE A 48 8.13 -6.92 5.92
C PHE A 48 8.59 -6.91 4.46
N PHE A 49 8.87 -8.07 3.87
CA PHE A 49 9.29 -8.15 2.45
C PHE A 49 8.18 -7.76 1.48
N ILE A 50 6.92 -8.12 1.77
CA ILE A 50 5.77 -7.66 1.00
C ILE A 50 5.68 -6.14 1.04
N SER A 51 5.93 -5.52 2.19
CA SER A 51 5.89 -4.07 2.35
C SER A 51 6.97 -3.38 1.51
N ILE A 52 8.18 -3.94 1.45
CA ILE A 52 9.24 -3.47 0.55
C ILE A 52 8.78 -3.56 -0.90
N LEU A 53 8.19 -4.69 -1.30
CA LEU A 53 7.70 -4.91 -2.67
C LEU A 53 6.61 -3.90 -3.04
N VAL A 54 5.61 -3.72 -2.17
CA VAL A 54 4.50 -2.77 -2.37
C VAL A 54 5.03 -1.34 -2.46
N THR A 55 6.00 -0.95 -1.62
CA THR A 55 6.66 0.36 -1.73
C THR A 55 7.41 0.50 -3.06
N GLY A 56 8.13 -0.54 -3.50
CA GLY A 56 8.80 -0.55 -4.80
C GLY A 56 7.83 -0.32 -5.96
N LEU A 57 6.68 -1.02 -5.93
CA LEU A 57 5.61 -0.81 -6.92
C LEU A 57 4.99 0.59 -6.82
N HIS A 58 4.84 1.12 -5.60
CA HIS A 58 4.36 2.48 -5.39
C HIS A 58 5.29 3.49 -6.07
N TYR A 59 6.60 3.39 -5.85
CA TYR A 59 7.57 4.25 -6.51
C TYR A 59 7.60 4.07 -8.03
N LEU A 60 7.45 2.82 -8.49
CA LEU A 60 7.44 2.51 -9.92
C LEU A 60 6.24 3.13 -10.63
N PHE A 61 5.05 3.16 -10.02
CA PHE A 61 3.84 3.62 -10.72
C PHE A 61 3.41 5.05 -10.37
N TRP A 62 3.67 5.51 -9.15
CA TRP A 62 2.98 6.67 -8.56
C TRP A 62 3.88 7.85 -8.20
N THR A 63 5.21 7.72 -8.24
CA THR A 63 6.11 8.85 -8.05
C THR A 63 6.12 9.79 -9.26
N GLU A 64 6.30 11.09 -9.01
CA GLU A 64 6.37 12.14 -10.05
C GLU A 64 7.46 11.86 -11.11
N ASP A 65 8.57 11.25 -10.68
CA ASP A 65 9.69 10.87 -11.53
C ASP A 65 9.45 9.58 -12.34
N THR A 66 8.24 9.00 -12.33
CA THR A 66 8.01 7.73 -13.02
C THR A 66 8.12 7.87 -14.54
N LYS A 67 8.91 6.98 -15.14
CA LYS A 67 9.05 6.86 -16.60
C LYS A 67 7.91 6.04 -17.24
N VAL A 68 7.03 5.46 -16.42
CA VAL A 68 5.93 4.61 -16.87
C VAL A 68 4.80 5.47 -17.43
N LYS A 69 4.78 5.63 -18.76
CA LYS A 69 3.74 6.37 -19.52
C LYS A 69 2.47 5.51 -19.69
N LEU A 70 1.82 5.17 -18.59
CA LEU A 70 0.55 4.47 -18.56
C LEU A 70 -0.54 5.36 -17.97
N THR A 71 -1.79 5.18 -18.41
CA THR A 71 -2.94 5.83 -17.78
C THR A 71 -3.07 5.35 -16.33
N ASN A 72 -3.60 6.19 -15.45
CA ASN A 72 -3.76 5.85 -14.03
C ASN A 72 -4.58 4.56 -13.83
N SER A 73 -5.61 4.35 -14.66
CA SER A 73 -6.40 3.11 -14.66
C SER A 73 -5.55 1.88 -14.98
N TRP A 74 -4.66 1.98 -15.98
CA TRP A 74 -3.80 0.86 -16.35
C TRP A 74 -2.73 0.58 -15.29
N LYS A 75 -2.19 1.61 -14.63
CA LYS A 75 -1.28 1.44 -13.48
C LYS A 75 -1.94 0.66 -12.35
N LEU A 76 -3.21 0.98 -12.02
CA LEU A 76 -3.98 0.25 -11.01
C LEU A 76 -4.24 -1.20 -11.41
N ILE A 77 -4.59 -1.46 -12.67
CA ILE A 77 -4.82 -2.82 -13.17
C ILE A 77 -3.52 -3.63 -13.12
N LEU A 78 -2.40 -3.03 -13.54
CA LEU A 78 -1.11 -3.72 -13.58
C LEU A 78 -0.60 -4.03 -12.16
N GLN A 79 -0.70 -3.06 -11.24
CA GLN A 79 -0.38 -3.26 -9.83
C GLN A 79 -1.27 -4.34 -9.20
N TYR A 80 -2.56 -4.38 -9.53
CA TYR A 80 -3.49 -5.42 -9.08
C TYR A 80 -3.03 -6.80 -9.49
N PHE A 81 -2.74 -7.01 -10.78
CA PHE A 81 -2.27 -8.31 -11.27
C PHE A 81 -0.93 -8.70 -10.66
N ILE A 82 0.04 -7.78 -10.56
CA ILE A 82 1.33 -8.08 -9.92
C ILE A 82 1.12 -8.57 -8.49
N LEU A 83 0.32 -7.85 -7.69
CA LEU A 83 0.07 -8.25 -6.30
C LEU A 83 -0.72 -9.55 -6.20
N GLY A 84 -1.64 -9.82 -7.13
CA GLY A 84 -2.32 -11.10 -7.23
C GLY A 84 -1.35 -12.25 -7.52
N PHE A 85 -0.42 -12.06 -8.46
CA PHE A 85 0.65 -13.04 -8.72
C PHE A 85 1.56 -13.24 -7.51
N VAL A 86 1.89 -12.17 -6.78
CA VAL A 86 2.68 -12.26 -5.54
C VAL A 86 1.94 -13.06 -4.48
N LEU A 87 0.64 -12.83 -4.28
CA LEU A 87 -0.18 -13.61 -3.34
C LEU A 87 -0.15 -15.10 -3.68
N ILE A 88 -0.39 -15.45 -4.95
CA ILE A 88 -0.37 -16.85 -5.39
C ILE A 88 1.03 -17.43 -5.21
N GLY A 89 2.07 -16.75 -5.69
CA GLY A 89 3.46 -17.20 -5.58
C GLY A 89 3.91 -17.41 -4.14
N MET A 90 3.64 -16.46 -3.25
CA MET A 90 3.95 -16.61 -1.83
C MET A 90 3.12 -17.70 -1.16
N SER A 91 1.85 -17.87 -1.54
CA SER A 91 1.05 -18.97 -0.99
C SER A 91 1.66 -20.34 -1.26
N GLN A 92 2.26 -20.53 -2.44
CA GLN A 92 2.90 -21.79 -2.82
C GLN A 92 4.28 -21.95 -2.15
N VAL A 93 5.06 -20.87 -2.07
CA VAL A 93 6.40 -20.91 -1.45
C VAL A 93 6.32 -21.15 0.06
N PHE A 94 5.33 -20.53 0.73
CA PHE A 94 5.19 -20.57 2.20
C PHE A 94 4.04 -21.46 2.67
N ASN A 95 3.40 -22.22 1.76
CA ASN A 95 2.28 -23.11 2.05
C ASN A 95 1.14 -22.45 2.84
N TRP A 96 0.79 -21.20 2.50
CA TRP A 96 -0.27 -20.47 3.22
C TRP A 96 -1.65 -21.11 3.03
N PHE A 97 -1.92 -21.64 1.83
CA PHE A 97 -3.14 -22.37 1.52
C PHE A 97 -2.94 -23.25 0.29
N GLU A 98 -3.69 -24.35 0.23
CA GLU A 98 -3.73 -25.23 -0.93
C GLU A 98 -4.58 -24.59 -2.04
N TRP A 99 -4.09 -24.64 -3.28
CA TRP A 99 -4.80 -24.09 -4.43
C TRP A 99 -6.12 -24.85 -4.67
N GLY A 100 -7.21 -24.12 -4.93
CA GLY A 100 -8.53 -24.70 -5.11
C GLY A 100 -9.27 -25.06 -3.81
N SER A 101 -8.64 -24.88 -2.65
CA SER A 101 -9.31 -25.03 -1.35
C SER A 101 -10.28 -23.88 -1.08
N LYS A 102 -11.25 -24.09 -0.17
CA LYS A 102 -12.14 -23.03 0.34
C LYS A 102 -11.35 -21.83 0.87
N THR A 103 -10.23 -22.09 1.56
CA THR A 103 -9.34 -21.06 2.11
C THR A 103 -8.70 -20.22 1.00
N SER A 104 -8.28 -20.84 -0.11
CA SER A 104 -7.77 -20.13 -1.29
C SER A 104 -8.78 -19.12 -1.83
N TYR A 105 -10.06 -19.52 -1.96
CA TYR A 105 -11.10 -18.61 -2.43
C TYR A 105 -11.36 -17.46 -1.45
N MET A 106 -11.38 -17.75 -0.14
CA MET A 106 -11.52 -16.70 0.88
C MET A 106 -10.37 -15.70 0.85
N MET A 107 -9.13 -16.16 0.67
CA MET A 107 -7.98 -15.24 0.57
C MET A 107 -7.99 -14.41 -0.70
N LEU A 108 -8.44 -14.97 -1.83
CA LEU A 108 -8.64 -14.18 -3.05
C LEU A 108 -9.71 -13.10 -2.82
N ILE A 109 -10.85 -13.42 -2.21
CA ILE A 109 -11.89 -12.43 -1.89
C ILE A 109 -11.32 -11.33 -0.97
N LEU A 110 -10.59 -11.72 0.09
CA LEU A 110 -9.97 -10.79 1.03
C LEU A 110 -8.99 -9.86 0.30
N PHE A 111 -8.18 -10.40 -0.61
CA PHE A 111 -7.28 -9.61 -1.46
C PHE A 111 -8.02 -8.56 -2.30
N HIS A 112 -9.13 -8.92 -2.94
CA HIS A 112 -9.92 -7.96 -3.73
C HIS A 112 -10.45 -6.84 -2.82
N ILE A 113 -10.99 -7.19 -1.66
CA ILE A 113 -11.54 -6.23 -0.70
C ILE A 113 -10.46 -5.28 -0.18
N LEU A 114 -9.31 -5.81 0.23
CA LEU A 114 -8.19 -5.01 0.73
C LEU A 114 -7.60 -4.11 -0.36
N TYR A 115 -7.48 -4.61 -1.59
CA TYR A 115 -6.97 -3.82 -2.70
C TYR A 115 -7.90 -2.66 -3.06
N LEU A 116 -9.20 -2.94 -3.22
CA LEU A 116 -10.21 -1.90 -3.48
C LEU A 116 -10.31 -0.92 -2.31
N GLY A 117 -10.31 -1.42 -1.08
CA GLY A 117 -10.29 -0.61 0.13
C GLY A 117 -9.07 0.30 0.20
N GLY A 118 -7.89 -0.19 -0.20
CA GLY A 118 -6.67 0.60 -0.33
C GLY A 118 -6.80 1.73 -1.35
N ILE A 119 -7.31 1.44 -2.56
CA ILE A 119 -7.54 2.47 -3.60
C ILE A 119 -8.49 3.55 -3.11
N LEU A 120 -9.60 3.15 -2.48
CA LEU A 120 -10.58 4.09 -1.93
C LEU A 120 -9.98 4.91 -0.80
N GLY A 121 -9.23 4.28 0.10
CA GLY A 121 -8.52 4.93 1.19
C GLY A 121 -7.54 5.99 0.68
N PHE A 122 -6.74 5.66 -0.34
CA PHE A 122 -5.85 6.63 -1.00
C PHE A 122 -6.63 7.76 -1.67
N THR A 123 -7.73 7.44 -2.37
CA THR A 123 -8.56 8.45 -3.03
C THR A 123 -9.15 9.44 -2.02
N ILE A 124 -9.65 8.94 -0.88
CA ILE A 124 -10.18 9.76 0.22
C ILE A 124 -9.05 10.58 0.85
N TYR A 125 -7.90 9.95 1.16
CA TYR A 125 -6.74 10.63 1.73
C TYR A 125 -6.28 11.80 0.87
N PHE A 126 -6.08 11.59 -0.44
CA PHE A 126 -5.67 12.63 -1.37
C PHE A 126 -6.75 13.68 -1.61
N LYS A 127 -8.03 13.32 -1.59
CA LYS A 127 -9.13 14.29 -1.67
C LYS A 127 -9.17 15.21 -0.44
N VAL A 128 -8.97 14.65 0.75
CA VAL A 128 -8.91 15.42 2.01
C VAL A 128 -7.65 16.28 2.08
N LEU A 129 -6.48 15.74 1.71
CA LEU A 129 -5.25 16.53 1.66
C LEU A 129 -5.31 17.64 0.61
N GLY A 130 -5.85 17.34 -0.57
CA GLY A 130 -6.06 18.31 -1.64
C GLY A 130 -6.98 19.44 -1.17
N PHE A 131 -8.02 19.12 -0.40
CA PHE A 131 -8.89 20.10 0.23
C PHE A 131 -8.14 20.98 1.23
N GLN A 132 -7.31 20.40 2.12
CA GLN A 132 -6.50 21.17 3.07
C GLN A 132 -5.45 22.06 2.40
N PHE A 133 -4.78 21.57 1.35
CA PHE A 133 -3.83 22.36 0.57
C PHE A 133 -4.52 23.53 -0.14
N ASN A 134 -5.70 23.29 -0.72
CA ASN A 134 -6.47 24.32 -1.38
C ASN A 134 -6.95 25.41 -0.39
N GLN A 135 -7.41 25.01 0.80
CA GLN A 135 -7.74 25.94 1.88
C GLN A 135 -6.54 26.79 2.31
N LYS A 136 -5.37 26.18 2.46
CA LYS A 136 -4.15 26.90 2.83
C LYS A 136 -3.73 27.90 1.75
N MET A 137 -3.84 27.52 0.48
CA MET A 137 -3.61 28.39 -0.69
C MET A 137 -4.60 29.57 -0.76
N GLN A 138 -5.89 29.32 -0.45
CA GLN A 138 -6.89 30.39 -0.36
C GLN A 138 -6.53 31.38 0.75
N HIS A 139 -6.16 30.89 1.93
CA HIS A 139 -5.72 31.75 3.04
C HIS A 139 -4.50 32.61 2.69
N TYR A 140 -3.51 32.05 1.98
CA TYR A 140 -2.35 32.83 1.53
C TYR A 140 -2.71 33.89 0.48
N ARG A 141 -3.68 33.62 -0.41
CA ARG A 141 -4.15 34.62 -1.39
C ARG A 141 -4.91 35.75 -0.72
N GLU A 142 -5.80 35.43 0.22
CA GLU A 142 -6.56 36.43 0.98
C GLU A 142 -5.64 37.33 1.82
N GLN A 143 -4.63 36.76 2.47
CA GLN A 143 -3.65 37.54 3.25
C GLN A 143 -2.75 38.43 2.38
N ASN A 144 -2.43 38.01 1.15
CA ASN A 144 -1.62 38.80 0.22
C ASN A 144 -2.43 39.82 -0.61
N GLN A 145 -3.76 39.69 -0.67
CA GLN A 145 -4.65 40.69 -1.29
C GLN A 145 -5.09 41.78 -0.30
N LEU A 146 -4.91 41.57 1.00
CA LEU A 146 -5.18 42.54 2.08
C LEU A 146 -3.95 43.39 2.46
N ARG A 147 -2.86 43.31 1.69
CA ARG A 147 -1.67 44.18 1.76
C ARG A 147 -1.58 45.03 0.51
#